data_AF-A0A497SIN0-F1
#
_entry.id   AF-A0A497SIN0-F1
#
_cell.length_a   1.000
_cell.length_b   1.000
_cell.length_c   1.000
_cell.angle_alpha   90.00
_cell.angle_beta   90.00
_cell.angle_gamma   90.00
#
_symmetry.space_group_name_H-M   'P 1'
#
loop_
_entity.id
_entity.type
_entity.pdbx_description
1 polymer ?
#
loop_
_entity_poly.entity_id
_entity_poly.type
_entity_poly.pdbx_seq_one_letter_code
_entity_poly.pdbx_strand_id
1 'polypeptide(L)' 'SKAELGRAAGIDVAAASACIIEEGEAKDLVKEIIEKVNELKK' A
#
# COMPACT_ATOMS: atom_id res chain seq x y z
N SER A 1 7.41 -2.25 -9.36
CA SER A 1 7.33 -3.55 -10.09
C SER A 1 6.74 -4.66 -9.21
N LYS A 2 6.14 -5.72 -9.79
CA LYS A 2 5.47 -6.82 -9.01
C LYS A 2 6.38 -7.50 -7.96
N ALA A 3 7.68 -7.54 -8.22
CA ALA A 3 8.67 -8.04 -7.28
C ALA A 3 8.86 -7.13 -6.05
N GLU A 4 8.81 -5.81 -6.22
CA GLU A 4 8.94 -4.85 -5.10
C GLU A 4 7.70 -4.88 -4.20
N LEU A 5 6.51 -5.04 -4.78
CA LEU A 5 5.28 -5.21 -4.01
C LEU A 5 5.33 -6.46 -3.13
N GLY A 6 5.84 -7.57 -3.66
CA GLY A 6 6.05 -8.79 -2.88
C GLY A 6 6.98 -8.57 -1.69
N ARG A 7 8.16 -7.97 -1.96
CA ARG A 7 9.13 -7.65 -0.91
C ARG A 7 8.56 -6.69 0.15
N ALA A 8 7.82 -5.67 -0.26
CA ALA A 8 7.17 -4.72 0.66
C ALA A 8 6.06 -5.37 1.49
N ALA A 9 5.38 -6.38 0.95
CA ALA A 9 4.41 -7.20 1.67
C ALA A 9 5.05 -8.30 2.54
N GLY A 10 6.38 -8.39 2.58
CA GLY A 10 7.12 -9.38 3.38
C GLY A 10 7.17 -10.78 2.76
N ILE A 11 6.95 -10.91 1.45
CA ILE A 11 7.01 -12.20 0.73
C ILE A 11 8.11 -12.21 -0.33
N ASP A 12 8.76 -13.36 -0.50
CA ASP A 12 9.86 -13.54 -1.47
C ASP A 12 9.39 -13.71 -2.93
N VAL A 13 8.07 -13.76 -3.16
CA VAL A 13 7.47 -13.94 -4.50
C VAL A 13 6.80 -12.66 -5.00
N ALA A 14 6.69 -12.52 -6.32
CA ALA A 14 6.07 -11.34 -6.91
C ALA A 14 4.57 -11.25 -6.59
N ALA A 15 4.12 -10.12 -6.04
CA ALA A 15 2.71 -9.84 -5.78
C ALA A 15 2.13 -8.99 -6.93
N ALA A 16 1.02 -9.44 -7.51
CA ALA A 16 0.28 -8.66 -8.51
C ALA A 16 -0.51 -7.50 -7.87
N SER A 17 -0.98 -7.70 -6.64
CA SER A 17 -1.72 -6.73 -5.82
C SER A 17 -1.51 -7.03 -4.34
N ALA A 18 -1.71 -6.02 -3.50
CA ALA A 18 -1.68 -6.12 -2.04
C ALA A 18 -2.85 -5.30 -1.46
N CYS A 19 -3.43 -5.77 -0.36
CA CYS A 19 -4.53 -5.09 0.34
C CYS A 19 -4.16 -4.92 1.81
N ILE A 20 -4.40 -3.72 2.35
CA ILE A 20 -4.18 -3.41 3.77
C ILE A 20 -5.49 -3.73 4.50
N ILE A 21 -5.51 -4.80 5.30
CA ILE A 21 -6.68 -5.18 6.12
C ILE A 21 -6.70 -4.36 7.41
N GLU A 22 -5.53 -4.14 8.02
CA GLU A 22 -5.36 -3.38 9.25
C GLU A 22 -4.10 -2.52 9.18
N GLU A 23 -4.27 -1.23 9.46
CA GLU A 23 -3.25 -0.18 9.26
C GLU A 23 -2.27 -0.10 10.44
N GLY A 24 -2.67 -0.60 11.62
CA GLY A 24 -1.89 -0.59 12.84
C GLY A 24 -1.32 0.80 13.18
N GLU A 25 -0.02 0.85 13.38
CA GLU A 25 0.73 2.08 13.71
C GLU A 25 0.89 3.04 12.52
N ALA A 26 0.66 2.58 11.29
CA ALA A 26 0.82 3.38 10.06
C ALA A 26 -0.46 4.13 9.66
N LYS A 27 -1.49 4.14 10.52
CA LYS A 27 -2.82 4.71 10.24
C LYS A 27 -2.80 6.14 9.71
N ASP A 28 -2.04 7.03 10.36
CA ASP A 28 -1.97 8.43 9.94
C ASP A 28 -1.32 8.60 8.56
N LEU A 29 -0.28 7.81 8.27
CA LEU A 29 0.38 7.79 6.96
C LEU A 29 -0.54 7.23 5.87
N VAL A 30 -1.27 6.15 6.16
CA VAL A 30 -2.21 5.54 5.21
C VAL A 30 -3.34 6.52 4.86
N LYS A 31 -3.87 7.26 5.85
CA LYS A 31 -4.88 8.30 5.60
C LYS A 31 -4.37 9.42 4.70
N GLU A 32 -3.16 9.92 4.94
CA GLU A 32 -2.56 10.97 4.12
C GLU A 32 -2.39 10.49 2.65
N ILE A 33 -2.00 9.23 2.45
CA ILE A 33 -1.90 8.63 1.11
C ILE A 33 -3.28 8.57 0.44
N ILE A 34 -4.33 8.17 1.17
CA ILE A 34 -5.70 8.11 0.64
C ILE A 34 -6.19 9.50 0.22
N GLU A 35 -5.95 10.53 1.01
CA GLU A 35 -6.30 11.92 0.67
C GLU A 35 -5.61 12.36 -0.63
N LYS A 36 -4.28 12.19 -0.71
CA LYS A 36 -3.50 12.52 -1.92
C LYS A 36 -3.96 11.75 -3.15
N VAL A 37 -4.31 10.47 -3.02
CA VAL A 37 -4.83 9.64 -4.13
C VAL A 37 -6.22 10.12 -4.57
N ASN A 38 -7.08 10.58 -3.65
CA ASN A 38 -8.37 11.16 -3.99
C ASN A 38 -8.24 12.50 -4.71
N GLU A 39 -7.26 13.32 -4.34
CA GLU A 39 -6.95 14.57 -5.05
C GLU A 39 -6.48 14.31 -6.49
N LEU A 40 -5.62 13.29 -6.68
CA LEU A 40 -5.12 12.89 -8.00
C LEU A 40 -6.18 12.26 -8.91
N LYS A 41 -7.29 11.77 -8.34
CA LYS A 41 -8.40 11.18 -9.10
C LYS A 41 -9.39 12.22 -9.64
N LYS A 42 -9.32 13.47 -9.19
CA LYS A 42 -10.10 14.59 -9.75
C LYS A 42 -9.41 15.17 -10.98
#